data_AF-A0AA97FPC6-F1
#
_entry.id   AF-A0AA97FPC6-F1
#
_cell.length_a   1.000
_cell.length_b   1.000
_cell.length_c   1.000
_cell.angle_alpha   90.00
_cell.angle_beta   90.00
_cell.angle_gamma   90.00
#
_symmetry.space_group_name_H-M   'P 1'
#
loop_
_entity.id
_entity.type
_entity.pdbx_description
1 polymer ?
#
loop_
_entity_poly.entity_id
_entity_poly.type
_entity_poly.pdbx_seq_one_letter_code
_entity_poly.pdbx_strand_id
1 'polypeptide(L)'
;MLKIVRWCVLAVGLVGASPAIASGFSGQFEGIGTAGGMTLTLQESSDRVVGRFHSGRGEAFSLNGRRTGDAAQGSVERSGQSFFFHLEERPLGVQFLLIPKTPEQEPDIAGATDYSFVQKGLQLPKPSVYRPAPPRGIDVDIIQFVDAFRDWDPADMARIYVSLEGRYRELIQLFDHAAAEVVWRVCTTSPPNDVFTAQDLDQMLERQRTDCRSYLSSITAVRDAGLLNEFLRKSNFQLELIRETVKCDRGLSPETKCADVSAMSGPLMLRWRRAEDVMRALVGDDTHESPQVVLGEPVPISPTSTSPVGASSEGQVPTGEGDVGAGVARIPRMRPGTRNIGSSVPTQGYLPRARPSLN
;
A
#
# COMPACT_ATOMS: atom_id res chain seq x y z
N MET A 1 -68.13 39.12 -25.65
CA MET A 1 -66.88 39.62 -25.03
C MET A 1 -66.27 38.43 -24.26
N LEU A 2 -65.20 37.80 -24.75
CA LEU A 2 -63.80 37.97 -24.27
C LEU A 2 -63.71 37.90 -22.73
N LYS A 3 -62.85 37.13 -22.05
CA LYS A 3 -61.72 36.23 -22.34
C LYS A 3 -61.23 35.71 -20.95
N ILE A 4 -60.36 34.69 -20.94
CA ILE A 4 -59.43 34.29 -19.83
C ILE A 4 -59.84 33.06 -18.98
N VAL A 5 -59.58 31.92 -19.60
CA VAL A 5 -58.82 30.75 -19.08
C VAL A 5 -58.06 31.00 -17.77
N ARG A 6 -58.24 30.11 -16.78
CA ARG A 6 -57.17 29.77 -15.83
C ARG A 6 -57.26 28.30 -15.42
N TRP A 7 -56.46 27.49 -16.11
CA TRP A 7 -56.09 26.13 -15.75
C TRP A 7 -55.35 26.12 -14.40
N CYS A 8 -55.83 25.33 -13.44
CA CYS A 8 -55.02 24.84 -12.33
C CYS A 8 -54.60 23.40 -12.68
N VAL A 9 -53.41 23.29 -13.28
CA VAL A 9 -52.73 22.00 -13.46
C VAL A 9 -52.32 21.49 -12.08
N LEU A 10 -52.91 20.37 -11.68
CA LEU A 10 -52.49 19.59 -10.54
C LEU A 10 -51.12 18.99 -10.85
N ALA A 11 -50.05 19.60 -10.33
CA ALA A 11 -48.72 19.02 -10.35
C ALA A 11 -48.67 17.90 -9.30
N VAL A 12 -48.96 16.67 -9.74
CA VAL A 12 -48.66 15.47 -8.94
C VAL A 12 -47.15 15.37 -8.85
N GLY A 13 -46.62 15.60 -7.65
CA GLY A 13 -45.21 15.48 -7.34
C GLY A 13 -44.71 14.08 -7.67
N LEU A 14 -43.81 13.99 -8.64
CA LEU A 14 -42.91 12.85 -8.80
C LEU A 14 -42.02 12.81 -7.56
N VAL A 15 -42.42 11.98 -6.59
CA VAL A 15 -41.53 11.53 -5.52
C VAL A 15 -40.35 10.86 -6.19
N GLY A 16 -39.18 11.47 -6.08
CA GLY A 16 -37.93 10.89 -6.52
C GLY A 16 -37.72 9.56 -5.81
N ALA A 17 -37.82 8.47 -6.57
CA ALA A 17 -37.26 7.20 -6.14
C ALA A 17 -35.75 7.42 -6.00
N SER A 18 -35.28 7.55 -4.76
CA SER A 18 -33.86 7.41 -4.47
C SER A 18 -33.43 6.04 -5.00
N PRO A 19 -32.29 5.92 -5.71
CA PRO A 19 -31.78 4.60 -6.02
C PRO A 19 -31.54 3.90 -4.67
N ALA A 20 -32.31 2.86 -4.40
CA ALA A 20 -32.05 2.00 -3.28
C ALA A 20 -30.62 1.48 -3.47
N ILE A 21 -29.72 1.86 -2.57
CA ILE A 21 -28.47 1.13 -2.35
C ILE A 21 -28.94 -0.31 -2.13
N ALA A 22 -28.49 -1.23 -3.00
CA ALA A 22 -28.92 -2.62 -2.93
C ALA A 22 -28.56 -3.16 -1.55
N SER A 23 -29.54 -3.35 -0.67
CA SER A 23 -29.38 -4.12 0.55
C SER A 23 -29.52 -5.59 0.15
N GLY A 24 -28.43 -6.35 0.18
CA GLY A 24 -28.43 -7.77 -0.20
C GLY A 24 -27.61 -8.09 -1.45
N PHE A 25 -27.49 -9.37 -1.74
CA PHE A 25 -26.71 -9.90 -2.86
C PHE A 25 -27.40 -9.76 -4.23
N SER A 26 -28.67 -9.40 -4.28
CA SER A 26 -29.44 -9.42 -5.53
C SER A 26 -28.98 -8.38 -6.54
N GLY A 27 -28.60 -8.81 -7.75
CA GLY A 27 -28.20 -7.90 -8.82
C GLY A 27 -27.42 -8.56 -9.95
N GLN A 28 -27.15 -7.77 -10.99
CA GLN A 28 -26.08 -8.07 -11.96
C GLN A 28 -24.86 -7.28 -11.56
N PHE A 29 -23.68 -7.85 -11.72
CA PHE A 29 -22.41 -7.27 -11.36
C PHE A 29 -21.37 -7.50 -12.46
N GLU A 30 -20.50 -6.52 -12.66
CA GLU A 30 -19.40 -6.53 -13.62
C GLU A 30 -18.07 -6.59 -12.86
N GLY A 31 -17.18 -7.49 -13.30
CA GLY A 31 -15.91 -7.70 -12.63
C GLY A 31 -14.92 -6.59 -12.91
N ILE A 32 -14.17 -6.21 -11.88
CA ILE A 32 -13.11 -5.20 -11.94
C ILE A 32 -11.75 -5.82 -11.57
N GLY A 33 -10.65 -5.21 -12.00
CA GLY A 33 -9.30 -5.73 -11.74
C GLY A 33 -9.10 -7.13 -12.32
N THR A 34 -8.75 -8.09 -11.47
CA THR A 34 -8.56 -9.50 -11.85
C THR A 34 -9.82 -10.16 -12.40
N ALA A 35 -11.00 -9.58 -12.13
CA ALA A 35 -12.29 -10.02 -12.66
C ALA A 35 -12.73 -9.27 -13.93
N GLY A 36 -11.87 -8.45 -14.54
CA GLY A 36 -12.20 -7.69 -15.76
C GLY A 36 -12.74 -8.58 -16.88
N GLY A 37 -13.92 -8.22 -17.43
CA GLY A 37 -14.61 -9.01 -18.46
C GLY A 37 -15.41 -10.20 -17.93
N MET A 38 -15.38 -10.45 -16.61
CA MET A 38 -16.25 -11.42 -15.94
C MET A 38 -17.56 -10.75 -15.53
N THR A 39 -18.63 -11.55 -15.41
CA THR A 39 -19.92 -11.07 -14.91
C THR A 39 -20.47 -12.01 -13.85
N LEU A 40 -21.20 -11.45 -12.90
CA LEU A 40 -21.82 -12.19 -11.81
C LEU A 40 -23.29 -11.73 -11.71
N THR A 41 -24.23 -12.66 -11.74
CA THR A 41 -25.64 -12.38 -11.49
C THR A 41 -26.06 -13.14 -10.25
N LEU A 42 -26.64 -12.47 -9.27
CA LEU A 42 -27.06 -13.07 -8.02
C LEU A 42 -28.54 -12.73 -7.79
N GLN A 43 -29.23 -13.67 -7.16
CA GLN A 43 -30.59 -13.52 -6.69
C GLN A 43 -30.66 -14.07 -5.27
N GLU A 44 -31.14 -13.23 -4.37
CA GLU A 44 -31.33 -13.58 -2.98
C GLU A 44 -32.82 -13.83 -2.72
N SER A 45 -33.12 -14.93 -2.04
CA SER A 45 -34.45 -15.26 -1.56
C SER A 45 -34.36 -15.92 -0.20
N SER A 46 -34.91 -15.25 0.82
CA SER A 46 -34.85 -15.70 2.22
C SER A 46 -33.39 -15.89 2.67
N ASP A 47 -32.99 -17.13 2.97
CA ASP A 47 -31.63 -17.49 3.40
C ASP A 47 -30.76 -18.02 2.25
N ARG A 48 -31.25 -18.02 1.01
CA ARG A 48 -30.54 -18.55 -0.15
C ARG A 48 -30.03 -17.45 -1.07
N VAL A 49 -28.80 -17.63 -1.52
CA VAL A 49 -28.19 -16.82 -2.58
C VAL A 49 -27.85 -17.75 -3.73
N VAL A 50 -28.57 -17.59 -4.83
CA VAL A 50 -28.33 -18.33 -6.07
C VAL A 50 -27.83 -17.38 -7.13
N GLY A 51 -27.06 -17.87 -8.09
CA GLY A 51 -26.53 -16.99 -9.09
C GLY A 51 -25.89 -17.68 -10.26
N ARG A 52 -25.34 -16.86 -11.14
CA ARG A 52 -24.58 -17.28 -12.30
C ARG A 52 -23.33 -16.44 -12.42
N PHE A 53 -22.16 -17.07 -12.30
CA PHE A 53 -20.87 -16.44 -12.52
C PHE A 53 -20.40 -16.77 -13.93
N HIS A 54 -19.84 -15.82 -14.65
CA HIS A 54 -19.28 -16.03 -15.98
C HIS A 54 -17.86 -15.49 -16.01
N SER A 55 -16.88 -16.36 -16.20
CA SER A 55 -15.45 -16.01 -16.21
C SER A 55 -15.00 -15.25 -17.46
N GLY A 56 -15.92 -14.85 -18.34
CA GLY A 56 -15.63 -14.22 -19.64
C GLY A 56 -15.10 -15.19 -20.71
N ARG A 57 -14.90 -16.47 -20.34
CA ARG A 57 -14.51 -17.57 -21.24
C ARG A 57 -15.16 -18.86 -20.75
N GLY A 58 -15.68 -19.67 -21.68
CA GLY A 58 -16.32 -20.95 -21.37
C GLY A 58 -17.75 -20.81 -20.82
N GLU A 59 -18.28 -21.90 -20.28
CA GLU A 59 -19.64 -21.94 -19.73
C GLU A 59 -19.75 -21.17 -18.41
N ALA A 60 -20.92 -20.60 -18.13
CA ALA A 60 -21.18 -19.91 -16.88
C ALA A 60 -21.45 -20.90 -15.73
N PHE A 61 -20.95 -20.58 -14.54
CA PHE A 61 -21.11 -21.35 -13.31
C PHE A 61 -22.46 -21.04 -12.66
N SER A 62 -23.17 -22.05 -12.20
CA SER A 62 -24.32 -21.84 -11.33
C SER A 62 -23.87 -21.83 -9.87
N LEU A 63 -24.12 -20.73 -9.16
CA LEU A 63 -23.82 -20.59 -7.74
C LEU A 63 -25.07 -20.94 -6.94
N ASN A 64 -24.88 -21.70 -5.87
CA ASN A 64 -25.93 -22.04 -4.94
C ASN A 64 -25.37 -22.06 -3.52
N GLY A 65 -25.76 -21.06 -2.73
CA GLY A 65 -25.28 -20.86 -1.38
C GLY A 65 -26.37 -20.42 -0.42
N ARG A 66 -25.97 -20.27 0.83
CA ARG A 66 -26.81 -19.77 1.92
C ARG A 66 -26.18 -18.55 2.56
N ARG A 67 -27.01 -17.63 3.04
CA ARG A 67 -26.59 -16.46 3.78
C ARG A 67 -26.10 -16.87 5.17
N THR A 68 -24.99 -16.29 5.58
CA THR A 68 -24.33 -16.46 6.87
C THR A 68 -23.90 -15.08 7.37
N GLY A 69 -24.78 -14.40 8.11
CA GLY A 69 -24.57 -13.00 8.50
C GLY A 69 -24.60 -12.07 7.28
N ASP A 70 -23.51 -11.33 7.07
CA ASP A 70 -23.31 -10.40 5.95
C ASP A 70 -22.63 -11.05 4.73
N ALA A 71 -22.42 -12.36 4.79
CA ALA A 71 -21.82 -13.16 3.72
C ALA A 71 -22.80 -14.19 3.15
N ALA A 72 -22.47 -14.75 1.99
CA ALA A 72 -23.11 -15.95 1.46
C ALA A 72 -22.08 -16.99 1.06
N GLN A 73 -22.32 -18.25 1.42
CA GLN A 73 -21.36 -19.34 1.22
C GLN A 73 -22.02 -20.56 0.59
N GLY A 74 -21.27 -21.28 -0.23
CA GLY A 74 -21.75 -22.50 -0.86
C GLY A 74 -20.66 -23.27 -1.58
N SER A 75 -21.06 -24.20 -2.44
CA SER A 75 -20.15 -24.95 -3.30
C SER A 75 -20.64 -24.96 -4.74
N VAL A 76 -19.70 -25.02 -5.67
CA VAL A 76 -19.96 -25.05 -7.12
C VAL A 76 -19.07 -26.10 -7.78
N GLU A 77 -19.56 -26.72 -8.84
CA GLU A 77 -18.79 -27.66 -9.66
C GLU A 77 -18.60 -27.12 -11.07
N ARG A 78 -17.42 -27.38 -11.65
CA ARG A 78 -17.02 -26.99 -13.00
C ARG A 78 -16.24 -28.12 -13.63
N SER A 79 -16.72 -28.68 -14.74
CA SER A 79 -15.89 -29.55 -15.60
C SER A 79 -15.14 -30.65 -14.82
N GLY A 80 -15.75 -31.20 -13.76
CA GLY A 80 -15.16 -32.20 -12.86
C GLY A 80 -14.37 -31.66 -11.66
N GLN A 81 -14.19 -30.35 -11.52
CA GLN A 81 -13.56 -29.70 -10.37
C GLN A 81 -14.62 -29.07 -9.46
N SER A 82 -14.47 -29.26 -8.15
CA SER A 82 -15.34 -28.68 -7.14
C SER A 82 -14.67 -27.49 -6.47
N PHE A 83 -15.46 -26.48 -6.11
CA PHE A 83 -15.02 -25.30 -5.39
C PHE A 83 -15.98 -25.01 -4.22
N PHE A 84 -15.45 -24.46 -3.14
CA PHE A 84 -16.23 -23.64 -2.22
C PHE A 84 -16.24 -22.19 -2.71
N PHE A 85 -17.26 -21.44 -2.32
CA PHE A 85 -17.25 -20.01 -2.53
C PHE A 85 -17.72 -19.24 -1.30
N HIS A 86 -17.25 -18.01 -1.20
CA HIS A 86 -17.65 -17.03 -0.21
C HIS A 86 -17.91 -15.69 -0.92
N LEU A 87 -19.08 -15.11 -0.66
CA LEU A 87 -19.50 -13.81 -1.14
C LEU A 87 -19.62 -12.87 0.06
N GLU A 88 -19.01 -11.71 -0.02
CA GLU A 88 -19.12 -10.65 0.99
C GLU A 88 -19.69 -9.39 0.34
N GLU A 89 -20.68 -8.77 0.97
CA GLU A 89 -21.22 -7.49 0.50
C GLU A 89 -20.16 -6.37 0.63
N ARG A 90 -20.08 -5.51 -0.38
CA ARG A 90 -19.25 -4.30 -0.37
C ARG A 90 -20.12 -3.09 -0.71
N PRO A 91 -19.76 -1.85 -0.31
CA PRO A 91 -20.60 -0.68 -0.54
C PRO A 91 -21.05 -0.45 -1.99
N LEU A 92 -20.27 -0.90 -2.99
CA LEU A 92 -20.55 -0.71 -4.42
C LEU A 92 -20.74 -2.03 -5.20
N GLY A 93 -20.78 -3.17 -4.51
CA GLY A 93 -20.82 -4.47 -5.17
C GLY A 93 -20.54 -5.63 -4.22
N VAL A 94 -19.74 -6.60 -4.67
CA VAL A 94 -19.44 -7.81 -3.89
C VAL A 94 -17.99 -8.25 -4.06
N GLN A 95 -17.44 -8.81 -2.99
CA GLN A 95 -16.21 -9.61 -3.05
C GLN A 95 -16.60 -11.08 -3.21
N PHE A 96 -16.00 -11.77 -4.18
CA PHE A 96 -16.26 -13.17 -4.47
C PHE A 96 -14.96 -13.97 -4.40
N LEU A 97 -14.86 -14.79 -3.36
CA LEU A 97 -13.75 -15.71 -3.14
C LEU A 97 -14.15 -17.10 -3.62
N LEU A 98 -13.34 -17.66 -4.52
CA LEU A 98 -13.50 -19.02 -5.03
C LEU A 98 -12.33 -19.88 -4.53
N ILE A 99 -12.65 -20.96 -3.82
CA ILE A 99 -11.67 -21.82 -3.15
C ILE A 99 -11.75 -23.21 -3.77
N PRO A 100 -10.71 -23.70 -4.47
CA PRO A 100 -10.70 -25.06 -4.98
C PRO A 100 -10.87 -26.09 -3.85
N LYS A 101 -11.50 -27.22 -4.15
CA LYS A 101 -11.49 -28.38 -3.25
C LYS A 101 -10.31 -29.30 -3.56
N THR A 102 -9.67 -29.81 -2.53
CA THR A 102 -8.72 -30.92 -2.64
C THR A 102 -9.45 -32.21 -3.03
N PRO A 103 -8.74 -33.27 -3.45
CA PRO A 103 -9.34 -34.59 -3.67
C PRO A 103 -10.11 -35.13 -2.46
N GLU A 104 -9.71 -34.73 -1.24
CA GLU A 104 -10.35 -35.08 0.04
C GLU A 104 -11.58 -34.21 0.36
N GLN A 105 -11.99 -33.32 -0.55
CA GLN A 105 -13.09 -32.36 -0.41
C GLN A 105 -12.86 -31.24 0.62
N GLU A 106 -11.61 -31.00 1.00
CA GLU A 106 -11.22 -29.91 1.89
C GLU A 106 -10.93 -28.62 1.10
N PRO A 107 -11.05 -27.43 1.71
CA PRO A 107 -10.71 -26.17 1.04
C PRO A 107 -9.20 -26.02 0.83
N ASP A 108 -8.77 -25.88 -0.43
CA ASP A 108 -7.41 -25.47 -0.79
C ASP A 108 -7.28 -23.94 -0.71
N ILE A 109 -6.87 -23.44 0.45
CA ILE A 109 -6.72 -22.01 0.72
C ILE A 109 -5.60 -21.39 -0.13
N ALA A 110 -4.54 -22.15 -0.45
CA ALA A 110 -3.42 -21.63 -1.23
C ALA A 110 -3.82 -21.39 -2.70
N GLY A 111 -4.76 -22.20 -3.22
CA GLY A 111 -5.36 -22.03 -4.54
C GLY A 111 -6.54 -21.05 -4.59
N ALA A 112 -6.90 -20.40 -3.48
CA ALA A 112 -8.06 -19.53 -3.43
C ALA A 112 -7.87 -18.27 -4.30
N THR A 113 -8.90 -17.89 -5.02
CA THR A 113 -8.88 -16.73 -5.93
C THR A 113 -9.97 -15.74 -5.56
N ASP A 114 -9.54 -14.49 -5.39
CA ASP A 114 -10.40 -13.35 -5.09
C ASP A 114 -10.79 -12.56 -6.35
N TYR A 115 -12.08 -12.31 -6.48
CA TYR A 115 -12.67 -11.50 -7.54
C TYR A 115 -13.49 -10.37 -6.94
N SER A 116 -13.36 -9.17 -7.50
CA SER A 116 -14.15 -8.02 -7.09
C SER A 116 -15.13 -7.66 -8.19
N PHE A 117 -16.40 -7.48 -7.83
CA PHE A 117 -17.45 -7.07 -8.76
C PHE A 117 -18.15 -5.81 -8.27
N VAL A 118 -18.54 -4.96 -9.20
CA VAL A 118 -19.38 -3.77 -8.97
C VAL A 118 -20.74 -3.97 -9.61
N GLN A 119 -21.80 -3.37 -9.07
CA GLN A 119 -23.13 -3.55 -9.63
C GLN A 119 -23.19 -3.05 -11.09
N LYS A 120 -23.78 -3.83 -11.99
CA LYS A 120 -23.90 -3.52 -13.42
C LYS A 120 -24.85 -2.34 -13.62
N GLY A 121 -24.45 -1.39 -14.46
CA GLY A 121 -25.20 -0.15 -14.65
C GLY A 121 -25.03 0.85 -13.49
N LEU A 122 -24.28 0.48 -12.44
CA LEU A 122 -23.66 1.45 -11.57
C LEU A 122 -22.62 2.17 -12.42
N GLN A 123 -22.97 3.36 -12.88
CA GLN A 123 -21.93 4.34 -13.14
C GLN A 123 -21.25 4.51 -11.79
N LEU A 124 -20.10 3.84 -11.60
CA LEU A 124 -19.16 4.25 -10.58
C LEU A 124 -19.14 5.76 -10.69
N PRO A 125 -19.48 6.52 -9.64
CA PRO A 125 -19.21 7.93 -9.70
C PRO A 125 -17.74 7.99 -10.08
N LYS A 126 -17.43 8.48 -11.30
CA LYS A 126 -16.18 9.20 -11.48
C LYS A 126 -16.15 10.10 -10.26
N PRO A 127 -15.14 10.05 -9.38
CA PRO A 127 -15.12 10.93 -8.22
C PRO A 127 -15.23 12.34 -8.78
N SER A 128 -16.45 12.87 -8.83
CA SER A 128 -16.77 14.12 -9.50
C SER A 128 -16.69 15.25 -8.50
N VAL A 129 -16.53 14.89 -7.23
CA VAL A 129 -16.23 15.78 -6.15
C VAL A 129 -15.07 15.14 -5.40
N TYR A 130 -13.85 15.56 -5.75
CA TYR A 130 -12.74 15.39 -4.83
C TYR A 130 -13.16 16.01 -3.49
N ARG A 131 -12.80 15.34 -2.40
CA ARG A 131 -12.95 15.91 -1.07
C ARG A 131 -12.22 17.26 -1.07
N PRO A 132 -12.81 18.32 -0.50
CA PRO A 132 -12.09 19.57 -0.30
C PRO A 132 -10.78 19.31 0.44
N ALA A 133 -9.68 19.71 -0.17
CA ALA A 133 -8.37 19.64 0.43
C ALA A 133 -8.26 20.64 1.59
N PRO A 134 -7.46 20.35 2.63
CA PRO A 134 -7.11 21.34 3.64
C PRO A 134 -6.63 22.67 3.01
N PRO A 135 -7.09 23.83 3.53
CA PRO A 135 -6.67 25.14 3.03
C PRO A 135 -5.14 25.29 3.03
N ARG A 136 -4.64 26.18 2.17
CA ARG A 136 -3.20 26.52 2.17
C ARG A 136 -2.79 27.07 3.53
N GLY A 137 -1.60 26.69 3.99
CA GLY A 137 -1.05 27.11 5.29
C GLY A 137 -1.53 26.30 6.49
N ILE A 138 -2.36 25.27 6.28
CA ILE A 138 -2.66 24.26 7.30
C ILE A 138 -1.75 23.07 7.08
N ASP A 139 -0.95 22.74 8.10
CA ASP A 139 -0.10 21.57 8.09
C ASP A 139 -0.96 20.30 8.11
N VAL A 140 -0.69 19.39 7.18
CA VAL A 140 -1.37 18.10 7.08
C VAL A 140 -0.46 17.03 7.67
N ASP A 141 -0.99 16.27 8.62
CA ASP A 141 -0.28 15.13 9.18
C ASP A 141 -0.06 14.02 8.13
N ILE A 142 1.06 13.31 8.19
CA ILE A 142 1.33 12.18 7.27
C ILE A 142 0.25 11.10 7.32
N ILE A 143 -0.34 10.79 8.48
CA ILE A 143 -1.41 9.79 8.56
C ILE A 143 -2.65 10.30 7.80
N GLN A 144 -3.00 11.58 8.00
CA GLN A 144 -4.10 12.20 7.27
C GLN A 144 -3.83 12.22 5.76
N PHE A 145 -2.60 12.50 5.34
CA PHE A 145 -2.21 12.43 3.93
C PHE A 145 -2.42 11.01 3.38
N VAL A 146 -1.83 9.99 4.03
CA VAL A 146 -1.95 8.59 3.61
C VAL A 146 -3.42 8.13 3.51
N ASP A 147 -4.27 8.60 4.41
CA ASP A 147 -5.69 8.22 4.46
C ASP A 147 -6.52 8.88 3.35
N ALA A 148 -6.16 10.08 2.89
CA ALA A 148 -7.03 10.93 2.07
C ALA A 148 -6.42 11.34 0.72
N PHE A 149 -5.15 11.07 0.43
CA PHE A 149 -4.49 11.57 -0.79
C PHE A 149 -5.16 11.09 -2.09
N ARG A 150 -5.92 10.00 -2.04
CA ARG A 150 -6.68 9.50 -3.20
C ARG A 150 -7.99 10.24 -3.46
N ASP A 151 -8.52 10.88 -2.41
CA ASP A 151 -9.81 11.55 -2.42
C ASP A 151 -9.67 13.03 -2.76
N TRP A 152 -8.45 13.57 -2.76
CA TRP A 152 -8.15 14.94 -3.17
C TRP A 152 -7.86 15.04 -4.66
N ASP A 153 -8.10 16.24 -5.22
CA ASP A 153 -7.68 16.57 -6.57
C ASP A 153 -6.16 16.39 -6.70
N PRO A 154 -5.64 15.85 -7.82
CA PRO A 154 -4.20 15.64 -8.00
C PRO A 154 -3.36 16.89 -7.73
N ALA A 155 -3.81 18.09 -8.09
CA ALA A 155 -3.09 19.33 -7.83
C ALA A 155 -3.05 19.66 -6.33
N ASP A 156 -4.17 19.46 -5.63
CA ASP A 156 -4.22 19.63 -4.18
C ASP A 156 -3.40 18.58 -3.43
N MET A 157 -3.45 17.32 -3.87
CA MET A 157 -2.62 16.26 -3.33
C MET A 157 -1.13 16.57 -3.51
N ALA A 158 -0.73 16.99 -4.71
CA ALA A 158 0.66 17.35 -5.01
C ALA A 158 1.15 18.51 -4.13
N ARG A 159 0.33 19.56 -3.98
CA ARG A 159 0.58 20.68 -3.07
C ARG A 159 0.75 20.23 -1.62
N ILE A 160 -0.10 19.32 -1.14
CA ILE A 160 -0.02 18.83 0.24
C ILE A 160 1.22 17.95 0.41
N TYR A 161 1.53 17.09 -0.54
CA TYR A 161 2.72 16.24 -0.49
C TYR A 161 4.02 17.06 -0.32
N VAL A 162 4.19 18.13 -1.11
CA VAL A 162 5.38 19.00 -0.97
C VAL A 162 5.40 19.78 0.35
N SER A 163 4.23 20.02 0.95
CA SER A 163 4.12 20.69 2.25
C SER A 163 4.39 19.78 3.46
N LEU A 164 4.43 18.45 3.28
CA LEU A 164 4.79 17.52 4.36
C LEU A 164 6.19 17.84 4.92
N GLU A 165 6.50 17.39 6.13
CA GLU A 165 7.88 17.45 6.60
C GLU A 165 8.80 16.55 5.74
N GLY A 166 10.06 16.95 5.54
CA GLY A 166 11.01 16.21 4.70
C GLY A 166 11.14 14.73 5.06
N ARG A 167 11.24 14.42 6.36
CA ARG A 167 11.30 13.04 6.87
C ARG A 167 10.12 12.17 6.46
N TYR A 168 8.93 12.77 6.31
CA TYR A 168 7.71 12.05 5.94
C TYR A 168 7.64 11.80 4.43
N ARG A 169 8.11 12.75 3.61
CA ARG A 169 8.31 12.49 2.17
C ARG A 169 9.33 11.39 1.96
N GLU A 170 10.45 11.44 2.67
CA GLU A 170 11.50 10.42 2.61
C GLU A 170 10.97 9.05 3.03
N LEU A 171 10.18 8.99 4.11
CA LEU A 171 9.54 7.75 4.55
C LEU A 171 8.66 7.14 3.45
N ILE A 172 7.81 7.94 2.79
CA ILE A 172 6.99 7.46 1.66
C ILE A 172 7.89 6.94 0.53
N GLN A 173 8.98 7.64 0.23
CA GLN A 173 9.92 7.27 -0.82
C GLN A 173 10.70 5.97 -0.52
N LEU A 174 10.73 5.49 0.72
CA LEU A 174 11.35 4.19 1.08
C LEU A 174 10.49 2.98 0.72
N PHE A 175 9.23 3.18 0.34
CA PHE A 175 8.30 2.11 -0.06
C PHE A 175 7.99 2.22 -1.56
N ASP A 176 8.45 1.26 -2.36
CA ASP A 176 8.47 1.36 -3.84
C ASP A 176 7.09 1.58 -4.48
N HIS A 177 6.05 0.81 -4.08
CA HIS A 177 4.70 0.94 -4.63
C HIS A 177 3.97 2.18 -4.11
N ALA A 178 4.15 2.53 -2.83
CA ALA A 178 3.57 3.74 -2.26
C ALA A 178 4.17 5.00 -2.94
N ALA A 179 5.49 5.05 -3.05
CA ALA A 179 6.20 6.11 -3.76
C ALA A 179 5.76 6.19 -5.23
N ALA A 180 5.69 5.05 -5.92
CA ALA A 180 5.23 4.98 -7.30
C ALA A 180 3.81 5.55 -7.47
N GLU A 181 2.88 5.28 -6.56
CA GLU A 181 1.52 5.83 -6.68
C GLU A 181 1.50 7.35 -6.49
N VAL A 182 2.26 7.86 -5.51
CA VAL A 182 2.36 9.31 -5.29
C VAL A 182 3.01 9.99 -6.50
N VAL A 183 4.09 9.42 -7.06
CA VAL A 183 4.72 9.91 -8.31
C VAL A 183 3.70 9.94 -9.44
N TRP A 184 2.88 8.89 -9.57
CA TRP A 184 1.92 8.80 -10.67
C TRP A 184 0.93 9.96 -10.60
N ARG A 185 0.31 10.17 -9.43
CA ARG A 185 -0.66 11.23 -9.23
C ARG A 185 -0.04 12.62 -9.36
N VAL A 186 1.19 12.83 -8.88
CA VAL A 186 1.91 14.09 -9.13
C VAL A 186 2.11 14.30 -10.63
N CYS A 187 2.58 13.29 -11.36
CA CYS A 187 2.81 13.40 -12.80
C CYS A 187 1.52 13.69 -13.61
N THR A 188 0.35 13.26 -13.14
CA THR A 188 -0.93 13.62 -13.80
C THR A 188 -1.27 15.11 -13.75
N THR A 189 -0.62 15.87 -12.87
CA THR A 189 -0.75 17.35 -12.82
C THR A 189 0.07 18.07 -13.89
N SER A 190 0.80 17.32 -14.72
CA SER A 190 1.77 17.85 -15.70
C SER A 190 2.79 18.81 -15.07
N PRO A 191 3.55 18.38 -14.03
CA PRO A 191 4.57 19.22 -13.41
C PRO A 191 5.79 19.40 -14.34
N PRO A 192 6.60 20.46 -14.16
CA PRO A 192 6.45 21.49 -13.13
C PRO A 192 5.30 22.46 -13.41
N ASN A 193 4.64 22.93 -12.35
CA ASN A 193 3.50 23.86 -12.41
C ASN A 193 3.51 24.79 -11.16
N ASP A 194 2.45 25.56 -10.94
CA ASP A 194 2.33 26.52 -9.84
C ASP A 194 2.23 25.88 -8.45
N VAL A 195 1.85 24.59 -8.38
CA VAL A 195 1.72 23.83 -7.12
C VAL A 195 2.89 22.90 -6.85
N PHE A 196 3.66 22.54 -7.88
CA PHE A 196 4.77 21.59 -7.81
C PHE A 196 5.94 22.10 -8.65
N THR A 197 6.95 22.64 -7.97
CA THR A 197 8.05 23.35 -8.64
C THR A 197 8.99 22.38 -9.38
N ALA A 198 9.84 22.92 -10.26
CA ALA A 198 10.88 22.12 -10.90
C ALA A 198 11.84 21.49 -9.87
N GLN A 199 12.18 22.22 -8.81
CA GLN A 199 13.02 21.72 -7.73
C GLN A 199 12.37 20.55 -6.98
N ASP A 200 11.08 20.66 -6.67
CA ASP A 200 10.34 19.57 -6.00
C ASP A 200 10.24 18.33 -6.90
N LEU A 201 10.08 18.54 -8.21
CA LEU A 201 10.05 17.48 -9.22
C LEU A 201 11.39 16.77 -9.33
N ASP A 202 12.48 17.52 -9.41
CA ASP A 202 13.82 16.96 -9.45
C ASP A 202 14.10 16.14 -8.18
N GLN A 203 13.76 16.66 -7.00
CA GLN A 203 13.94 15.93 -5.75
C GLN A 203 13.11 14.64 -5.69
N MET A 204 11.85 14.68 -6.15
CA MET A 204 10.97 13.52 -6.17
C MET A 204 11.47 12.43 -7.13
N LEU A 205 11.98 12.83 -8.30
CA LEU A 205 12.38 11.93 -9.37
C LEU A 205 13.85 11.49 -9.28
N GLU A 206 14.68 12.13 -8.47
CA GLU A 206 16.11 11.84 -8.32
C GLU A 206 16.38 10.34 -8.09
N ARG A 207 15.68 9.73 -7.13
CA ARG A 207 15.79 8.30 -6.83
C ARG A 207 15.17 7.42 -7.91
N GLN A 208 14.14 7.91 -8.57
CA GLN A 208 13.37 7.17 -9.58
C GLN A 208 14.11 7.06 -10.91
N ARG A 209 15.01 8.00 -11.22
CA ARG A 209 15.77 8.05 -12.48
C ARG A 209 14.87 7.93 -13.72
N THR A 210 13.71 8.57 -13.68
CA THR A 210 12.70 8.63 -14.73
C THR A 210 12.17 10.05 -14.85
N ASP A 211 11.48 10.35 -15.95
CA ASP A 211 10.64 11.53 -16.09
C ASP A 211 9.14 11.15 -16.02
N CYS A 212 8.27 12.16 -15.86
CA CYS A 212 6.83 11.94 -15.76
C CYS A 212 6.19 11.38 -17.03
N ARG A 213 6.71 11.71 -18.23
CA ARG A 213 6.14 11.23 -19.49
C ARG A 213 6.39 9.74 -19.64
N SER A 214 7.64 9.32 -19.44
CA SER A 214 8.08 7.92 -19.50
C SER A 214 7.29 7.09 -18.49
N TYR A 215 7.19 7.59 -17.25
CA TYR A 215 6.47 6.89 -16.20
C TYR A 215 4.94 6.79 -16.44
N LEU A 216 4.29 7.84 -16.93
CA LEU A 216 2.86 7.78 -17.29
C LEU A 216 2.59 6.79 -18.43
N SER A 217 3.55 6.60 -19.33
CA SER A 217 3.46 5.55 -20.35
C SER A 217 3.51 4.15 -19.74
N SER A 218 4.36 3.91 -18.72
CA SER A 218 4.40 2.63 -18.01
C SER A 218 3.09 2.35 -17.25
N ILE A 219 2.51 3.38 -16.63
CA ILE A 219 1.19 3.28 -15.98
C ILE A 219 0.11 2.90 -17.00
N THR A 220 0.14 3.51 -18.18
CA THR A 220 -0.80 3.21 -19.27
C THR A 220 -0.69 1.74 -19.68
N ALA A 221 0.54 1.21 -19.82
CA ALA A 221 0.74 -0.21 -20.12
C ALA A 221 0.18 -1.14 -19.04
N VAL A 222 0.41 -0.84 -17.75
CA VAL A 222 -0.15 -1.62 -16.62
C VAL A 222 -1.68 -1.56 -16.60
N ARG A 223 -2.27 -0.39 -16.88
CA ARG A 223 -3.72 -0.22 -16.99
C ARG A 223 -4.29 -1.04 -18.15
N ASP A 224 -3.68 -0.94 -19.32
CA ASP A 224 -4.15 -1.61 -20.54
C ASP A 224 -3.99 -3.15 -20.41
N ALA A 225 -3.03 -3.61 -19.61
CA ALA A 225 -2.88 -5.01 -19.19
C ALA A 225 -3.88 -5.47 -18.10
N GLY A 226 -4.73 -4.57 -17.57
CA GLY A 226 -5.69 -4.88 -16.51
C GLY A 226 -5.08 -5.04 -15.11
N LEU A 227 -3.83 -4.64 -14.91
CA LEU A 227 -3.04 -4.88 -13.69
C LEU A 227 -2.99 -3.67 -12.75
N LEU A 228 -3.71 -2.60 -13.05
CA LEU A 228 -3.72 -1.39 -12.22
C LEU A 228 -4.23 -1.64 -10.79
N ASN A 229 -5.23 -2.51 -10.63
CA ASN A 229 -5.74 -2.87 -9.30
C ASN A 229 -4.72 -3.67 -8.49
N GLU A 230 -3.90 -4.49 -9.14
CA GLU A 230 -2.82 -5.21 -8.46
C GLU A 230 -1.74 -4.26 -7.96
N PHE A 231 -1.36 -3.28 -8.78
CA PHE A 231 -0.49 -2.19 -8.37
C PHE A 231 -1.04 -1.45 -7.15
N LEU A 232 -2.30 -1.02 -7.20
CA LEU A 232 -2.96 -0.29 -6.11
C LEU A 232 -3.10 -1.13 -4.83
N ARG A 233 -3.31 -2.45 -4.95
CA ARG A 233 -3.33 -3.37 -3.81
C ARG A 233 -1.98 -3.40 -3.09
N LYS A 234 -0.89 -3.49 -3.83
CA LYS A 234 0.48 -3.47 -3.26
C LYS A 234 0.83 -2.11 -2.66
N SER A 235 0.42 -1.03 -3.32
CA SER A 235 0.55 0.34 -2.79
C SER A 235 -0.20 0.48 -1.46
N ASN A 236 -1.45 0.02 -1.39
CA ASN A 236 -2.26 0.02 -0.16
C ASN A 236 -1.56 -0.67 1.01
N PHE A 237 -1.04 -1.87 0.77
CA PHE A 237 -0.30 -2.59 1.80
C PHE A 237 0.87 -1.78 2.34
N GLN A 238 1.63 -1.11 1.47
CA GLN A 238 2.76 -0.28 1.90
C GLN A 238 2.33 1.01 2.61
N LEU A 239 1.23 1.62 2.18
CA LEU A 239 0.64 2.78 2.84
C LEU A 239 0.18 2.45 4.27
N GLU A 240 -0.36 1.26 4.50
CA GLU A 240 -0.67 0.75 5.84
C GLU A 240 0.61 0.59 6.69
N LEU A 241 1.69 0.06 6.12
CA LEU A 241 2.97 -0.03 6.82
C LEU A 241 3.53 1.35 7.19
N ILE A 242 3.43 2.34 6.29
CA ILE A 242 3.81 3.73 6.57
C ILE A 242 2.98 4.29 7.73
N ARG A 243 1.64 4.14 7.67
CA ARG A 243 0.73 4.60 8.72
C ARG A 243 1.11 4.00 10.08
N GLU A 244 1.32 2.69 10.14
CA GLU A 244 1.65 2.00 11.38
C GLU A 244 3.06 2.31 11.87
N THR A 245 4.02 2.52 10.96
CA THR A 245 5.37 3.01 11.31
C THR A 245 5.30 4.35 12.04
N VAL A 246 4.49 5.29 11.54
CA VAL A 246 4.30 6.60 12.18
C VAL A 246 3.60 6.46 13.53
N LYS A 247 2.59 5.58 13.65
CA LYS A 247 1.94 5.33 14.95
C LYS A 247 2.92 4.74 15.97
N CYS A 248 3.80 3.84 15.54
CA CYS A 248 4.84 3.27 16.38
C CYS A 248 5.86 4.31 16.85
N ASP A 249 6.34 5.17 15.96
CA ASP A 249 7.22 6.31 16.29
C ASP A 249 6.60 7.23 17.36
N ARG A 250 5.27 7.40 17.31
CA ARG A 250 4.50 8.24 18.25
C ARG A 250 4.06 7.53 19.53
N GLY A 251 4.39 6.25 19.70
CA GLY A 251 3.92 5.46 20.85
C GLY A 251 2.41 5.20 20.88
N LEU A 252 1.74 5.25 19.72
CA LEU A 252 0.30 5.04 19.56
C LEU A 252 -0.07 3.58 19.25
N SER A 253 0.93 2.71 19.09
CA SER A 253 0.77 1.28 18.80
C SER A 253 1.50 0.43 19.86
N PRO A 254 0.99 -0.78 20.20
CA PRO A 254 1.68 -1.69 21.11
C PRO A 254 3.05 -2.15 20.58
N GLU A 255 4.02 -2.44 21.46
CA GLU A 255 5.37 -2.87 21.08
C GLU A 255 5.38 -4.10 20.15
N THR A 256 4.50 -5.08 20.39
CA THR A 256 4.37 -6.27 19.56
C THR A 256 4.04 -5.92 18.11
N LYS A 257 3.07 -5.02 17.92
CA LYS A 257 2.68 -4.53 16.58
C LYS A 257 3.83 -3.80 15.91
N CYS A 258 4.61 -3.02 16.67
CA CYS A 258 5.75 -2.29 16.13
C CYS A 258 6.91 -3.19 15.72
N ALA A 259 7.13 -4.30 16.44
CA ALA A 259 8.08 -5.33 16.04
C ALA A 259 7.66 -5.98 14.70
N ASP A 260 6.38 -6.31 14.54
CA ASP A 260 5.85 -6.90 13.31
C ASP A 260 5.97 -5.95 12.12
N VAL A 261 5.60 -4.67 12.29
CA VAL A 261 5.72 -3.63 11.26
C VAL A 261 7.17 -3.45 10.84
N SER A 262 8.11 -3.46 11.80
CA SER A 262 9.54 -3.35 11.52
C SER A 262 10.06 -4.57 10.75
N ALA A 263 9.65 -5.77 11.14
CA ALA A 263 10.02 -7.02 10.47
C ALA A 263 9.48 -7.12 9.04
N MET A 264 8.29 -6.57 8.78
CA MET A 264 7.70 -6.50 7.44
C MET A 264 8.33 -5.40 6.57
N SER A 265 8.61 -4.23 7.15
CA SER A 265 9.09 -3.06 6.41
C SER A 265 10.54 -3.20 5.96
N GLY A 266 11.41 -3.76 6.81
CA GLY A 266 12.84 -3.89 6.53
C GLY A 266 13.17 -4.57 5.19
N PRO A 267 12.65 -5.78 4.91
CA PRO A 267 12.87 -6.46 3.64
C PRO A 267 12.34 -5.70 2.43
N LEU A 268 11.23 -4.96 2.56
CA LEU A 268 10.66 -4.17 1.47
C LEU A 268 11.56 -2.98 1.11
N MET A 269 12.10 -2.29 2.13
CA MET A 269 13.04 -1.19 1.93
C MET A 269 14.37 -1.67 1.32
N LEU A 270 14.84 -2.87 1.68
CA LEU A 270 16.05 -3.46 1.09
C LEU A 270 15.86 -3.90 -0.37
N ARG A 271 14.64 -4.27 -0.75
CA ARG A 271 14.26 -4.66 -2.12
C ARG A 271 13.57 -3.53 -2.88
N TRP A 272 13.86 -2.30 -2.48
CA TRP A 272 13.30 -1.11 -3.11
C TRP A 272 13.62 -1.09 -4.61
N ARG A 273 12.65 -0.68 -5.41
CA ARG A 273 12.74 -0.59 -6.87
C ARG A 273 12.28 0.77 -7.34
N ARG A 274 12.77 1.19 -8.49
CA ARG A 274 12.29 2.41 -9.17
C ARG A 274 10.85 2.20 -9.64
N ALA A 275 10.10 3.28 -9.74
CA ALA A 275 8.69 3.23 -10.12
C ALA A 275 8.47 2.56 -11.49
N GLU A 276 9.32 2.83 -12.49
CA GLU A 276 9.25 2.14 -13.79
C GLU A 276 9.52 0.63 -13.70
N ASP A 277 10.48 0.22 -12.85
CA ASP A 277 10.80 -1.21 -12.65
C ASP A 277 9.64 -1.94 -11.95
N VAL A 278 8.93 -1.26 -11.03
CA VAL A 278 7.69 -1.79 -10.43
C VAL A 278 6.64 -2.04 -11.51
N MET A 279 6.45 -1.10 -12.45
CA MET A 279 5.48 -1.25 -13.53
C MET A 279 5.87 -2.36 -14.51
N ARG A 280 7.15 -2.44 -14.88
CA ARG A 280 7.68 -3.47 -15.79
C ARG A 280 7.50 -4.88 -15.21
N ALA A 281 7.81 -5.05 -13.93
CA ALA A 281 7.64 -6.30 -13.21
C ALA A 281 6.17 -6.78 -13.19
N LEU A 282 5.20 -5.86 -13.19
CA LEU A 282 3.78 -6.22 -13.23
C LEU A 282 3.37 -6.75 -14.60
N VAL A 283 3.80 -6.10 -15.68
CA VAL A 283 3.43 -6.50 -17.05
C VAL A 283 4.17 -7.76 -17.52
N GLY A 284 5.15 -8.24 -16.76
CA GLY A 284 5.87 -9.48 -17.04
C GLY A 284 7.02 -9.31 -18.03
N ASP A 285 7.52 -8.09 -18.21
CA ASP A 285 8.67 -7.80 -19.09
C ASP A 285 10.03 -8.07 -18.41
N ASP A 286 10.01 -8.52 -17.15
CA ASP A 286 11.23 -8.92 -16.44
C ASP A 286 11.67 -10.33 -16.87
N THR A 287 12.47 -10.37 -17.93
CA THR A 287 13.51 -11.39 -18.15
C THR A 287 14.72 -11.15 -17.23
N HIS A 288 14.47 -10.82 -15.97
CA HIS A 288 15.51 -10.78 -14.95
C HIS A 288 15.42 -12.05 -14.10
N GLU A 289 16.13 -13.04 -14.61
CA GLU A 289 16.92 -13.98 -13.83
C GLU A 289 17.31 -13.30 -12.51
N SER A 290 16.72 -13.76 -11.40
CA SER A 290 17.23 -13.37 -10.09
C SER A 290 18.72 -13.66 -10.12
N PRO A 291 19.61 -12.73 -9.72
CA PRO A 291 20.94 -13.15 -9.35
C PRO A 291 20.71 -14.11 -8.18
N GLN A 292 20.77 -15.40 -8.45
CA GLN A 292 21.06 -16.35 -7.41
C GLN A 292 22.37 -15.87 -6.83
N VAL A 293 22.29 -15.28 -5.64
CA VAL A 293 23.43 -15.25 -4.75
C VAL A 293 23.72 -16.73 -4.53
N VAL A 294 24.60 -17.28 -5.37
CA VAL A 294 25.32 -18.50 -5.07
C VAL A 294 25.94 -18.20 -3.72
N LEU A 295 25.38 -18.80 -2.67
CA LEU A 295 26.08 -18.91 -1.40
C LEU A 295 27.35 -19.68 -1.73
N GLY A 296 28.42 -18.93 -2.03
CA GLY A 296 29.76 -19.47 -2.11
C GLY A 296 30.00 -20.15 -0.77
N GLU A 297 30.18 -21.45 -0.83
CA GLU A 297 30.60 -22.29 0.28
C GLU A 297 31.76 -21.57 1.01
N PRO A 298 31.73 -21.45 2.35
CA PRO A 298 32.76 -20.72 3.06
C PRO A 298 34.10 -21.43 2.84
N VAL A 299 35.00 -20.77 2.11
CA VAL A 299 36.37 -21.27 1.90
C VAL A 299 37.02 -21.44 3.28
N PRO A 300 37.45 -22.65 3.66
CA PRO A 300 38.14 -22.87 4.91
C PRO A 300 39.52 -22.20 4.82
N ILE A 301 39.78 -21.26 5.71
CA ILE A 301 41.13 -20.70 5.90
C ILE A 301 41.98 -21.82 6.51
N SER A 302 42.77 -22.49 5.68
CA SER A 302 43.82 -23.41 6.14
C SER A 302 45.20 -22.76 6.03
N PRO A 303 46.07 -22.99 7.01
CA PRO A 303 47.25 -22.18 7.27
C PRO A 303 48.39 -22.45 6.28
N THR A 304 49.16 -21.41 6.04
CA THR A 304 50.39 -21.35 5.26
C THR A 304 51.35 -22.49 5.60
N SER A 305 51.68 -23.32 4.61
CA SER A 305 52.85 -24.20 4.64
C SER A 305 54.01 -23.54 3.90
N THR A 306 55.10 -23.37 4.62
CA THR A 306 56.40 -22.88 4.18
C THR A 306 57.13 -23.94 3.36
N SER A 307 57.89 -23.53 2.33
CA SER A 307 59.28 -23.97 1.97
C SER A 307 59.52 -23.88 0.43
N PRO A 308 60.78 -23.92 -0.06
CA PRO A 308 61.57 -22.70 -0.34
C PRO A 308 62.26 -22.74 -1.73
N VAL A 309 63.19 -21.80 -1.96
CA VAL A 309 64.30 -21.83 -2.94
C VAL A 309 64.03 -21.22 -4.33
N GLY A 310 64.81 -20.16 -4.63
CA GLY A 310 65.01 -19.61 -5.96
C GLY A 310 65.79 -18.29 -5.89
N ALA A 311 67.11 -18.37 -6.02
CA ALA A 311 68.10 -17.32 -5.77
C ALA A 311 68.17 -16.21 -6.84
N SER A 312 68.95 -15.17 -6.50
CA SER A 312 69.57 -14.09 -7.33
C SER A 312 68.89 -12.72 -7.18
N SER A 313 69.53 -11.57 -6.96
CA SER A 313 70.91 -11.18 -6.63
C SER A 313 70.86 -9.72 -6.15
N GLU A 314 71.77 -9.37 -5.24
CA GLU A 314 72.42 -8.05 -5.05
C GLU A 314 71.58 -6.78 -4.81
N GLY A 315 71.84 -6.11 -3.68
CA GLY A 315 71.58 -4.67 -3.56
C GLY A 315 71.36 -4.08 -2.16
N GLN A 316 72.42 -4.04 -1.35
CA GLN A 316 72.73 -2.92 -0.42
C GLN A 316 71.93 -2.73 0.90
N VAL A 317 72.68 -2.79 2.01
CA VAL A 317 72.38 -2.37 3.39
C VAL A 317 73.35 -1.20 3.70
N PRO A 318 72.99 -0.15 4.44
CA PRO A 318 73.24 -0.20 5.89
C PRO A 318 72.19 0.49 6.81
N THR A 319 71.84 -0.26 7.86
CA THR A 319 71.73 0.12 9.30
C THR A 319 70.92 1.33 9.77
N GLY A 320 69.98 1.04 10.68
CA GLY A 320 69.46 1.94 11.70
C GLY A 320 68.57 1.19 12.69
N GLU A 321 69.14 0.83 13.85
CA GLU A 321 68.49 0.14 14.99
C GLU A 321 67.40 1.00 15.67
N GLY A 322 66.38 0.34 16.21
CA GLY A 322 65.36 0.94 17.08
C GLY A 322 64.32 -0.09 17.51
N ASP A 323 64.53 -0.65 18.69
CA ASP A 323 63.91 -1.84 19.27
C ASP A 323 62.56 -1.58 20.00
N VAL A 324 61.86 -2.69 20.27
CA VAL A 324 60.85 -2.98 21.31
C VAL A 324 59.38 -2.56 21.12
N GLY A 325 58.48 -3.56 21.15
CA GLY A 325 57.42 -3.55 22.17
C GLY A 325 55.99 -3.93 21.76
N ALA A 326 55.65 -5.19 22.06
CA ALA A 326 54.33 -5.79 22.03
C ALA A 326 53.18 -5.00 22.70
N GLY A 327 51.93 -5.30 22.31
CA GLY A 327 50.79 -5.18 23.23
C GLY A 327 49.42 -4.94 22.60
N VAL A 328 48.76 -6.01 22.15
CA VAL A 328 47.32 -6.01 21.84
C VAL A 328 46.53 -5.81 23.14
N ALA A 329 45.83 -4.68 23.28
CA ALA A 329 44.91 -4.43 24.40
C ALA A 329 43.45 -4.70 23.98
N ARG A 330 42.82 -5.66 24.68
CA ARG A 330 41.41 -6.02 24.61
C ARG A 330 40.53 -4.90 25.18
N ILE A 331 39.45 -4.55 24.49
CA ILE A 331 38.40 -3.64 25.00
C ILE A 331 37.43 -4.45 25.91
N PRO A 332 37.16 -4.03 27.15
CA PRO A 332 36.24 -4.71 28.06
C PRO A 332 34.76 -4.34 27.82
N ARG A 333 33.89 -5.36 27.81
CA ARG A 333 32.43 -5.24 27.84
C ARG A 333 31.95 -4.69 29.20
N MET A 334 31.26 -3.54 29.20
CA MET A 334 30.50 -3.07 30.37
C MET A 334 29.11 -3.71 30.44
N ARG A 335 28.72 -4.08 31.66
CA ARG A 335 27.41 -4.64 32.06
C ARG A 335 26.58 -3.53 32.73
N PRO A 336 25.26 -3.44 32.53
CA PRO A 336 24.45 -2.34 33.09
C PRO A 336 24.26 -2.47 34.60
N GLY A 337 24.55 -1.37 35.32
CA GLY A 337 24.40 -1.25 36.76
C GLY A 337 23.05 -0.65 37.18
N THR A 338 22.52 -1.25 38.24
CA THR A 338 21.35 -0.91 39.06
C THR A 338 21.38 0.53 39.58
N ARG A 339 20.26 1.27 39.46
CA ARG A 339 20.15 2.66 39.95
C ARG A 339 19.43 2.69 41.30
N ASN A 340 20.15 3.12 42.34
CA ASN A 340 19.65 3.32 43.70
C ASN A 340 18.94 4.67 43.87
N ILE A 341 17.94 4.64 44.75
CA ILE A 341 17.10 5.74 45.25
C ILE A 341 17.90 6.59 46.25
N GLY A 342 17.74 7.92 46.23
CA GLY A 342 18.19 8.75 47.36
C GLY A 342 18.42 10.25 47.09
N SER A 343 17.35 11.03 47.25
CA SER A 343 17.28 12.40 47.83
C SER A 343 18.20 13.54 47.34
N SER A 344 17.59 14.56 46.75
CA SER A 344 17.91 15.97 47.06
C SER A 344 16.66 16.86 46.89
N VAL A 345 16.37 17.65 47.94
CA VAL A 345 15.21 18.51 48.18
C VAL A 345 15.13 19.70 47.19
N PRO A 346 13.93 20.16 46.78
CA PRO A 346 13.75 21.31 45.89
C PRO A 346 13.58 22.64 46.65
N THR A 347 14.27 23.69 46.21
CA THR A 347 14.09 25.07 46.70
C THR A 347 13.02 25.77 45.86
N GLN A 348 11.99 26.27 46.54
CA GLN A 348 10.85 27.02 46.01
C GLN A 348 11.24 28.41 45.47
N GLY A 349 10.81 28.72 44.24
CA GLY A 349 10.68 30.09 43.73
C GLY A 349 9.25 30.58 43.87
N TYR A 350 9.05 31.64 44.66
CA TYR A 350 7.78 32.28 44.96
C TYR A 350 7.21 33.06 43.76
N LEU A 351 5.92 32.88 43.45
CA LEU A 351 5.07 33.82 42.70
C LEU A 351 4.03 34.42 43.66
N PRO A 352 3.85 35.75 43.73
CA PRO A 352 2.81 36.35 44.56
C PRO A 352 1.44 36.36 43.84
N ARG A 353 0.45 35.83 44.54
CA ARG A 353 -0.97 35.75 44.18
C ARG A 353 -1.68 36.99 44.70
N ALA A 354 -2.19 37.86 43.81
CA ALA A 354 -3.10 38.93 44.20
C ALA A 354 -4.50 38.36 44.50
N ARG A 355 -5.08 38.76 45.65
CA ARG A 355 -6.42 38.39 46.12
C ARG A 355 -7.50 39.26 45.47
N PRO A 356 -8.76 38.77 45.37
CA PRO A 356 -9.91 39.56 44.95
C PRO A 356 -10.46 40.41 46.11
N SER A 357 -10.96 41.60 45.79
CA SER A 357 -11.81 42.41 46.66
C SER A 357 -13.26 42.36 46.17
N LEU A 358 -14.16 42.02 47.09
CA LEU A 358 -15.60 42.21 46.99
C LEU A 358 -15.94 43.71 46.94
N ASN A 359 -16.85 44.07 46.03
CA ASN A 359 -18.02 44.93 46.26
C ASN A 359 -19.02 44.71 45.13
#